data_AF-A0A7X2TK56-F1
#
_entry.id   AF-A0A7X2TK56-F1
#
_cell.length_a   1.000
_cell.length_b   1.000
_cell.length_c   1.000
_cell.angle_alpha   90.00
_cell.angle_beta   90.00
_cell.angle_gamma   90.00
#
_symmetry.space_group_name_H-M   'P 1'
#
loop_
_entity.id
_entity.type
_entity.pdbx_description
1 polymer ?
#
loop_
_entity_poly.entity_id
_entity_poly.type
_entity_poly.pdbx_seq_one_letter_code
_entity_poly.pdbx_strand_id
1 'polypeptide(L)' 'MIGFYTGLRISEAFALTWDDIDFEKRTLSVNKQVVKRNFGADVRKVVEKKGKKAKERRD' A
#
# COMPACT_ATOMS: atom_id res chain seq x y z
N MET A 1 -3.39 -5.60 -20.53
CA MET A 1 -3.47 -4.63 -21.64
C MET A 1 -3.49 -3.19 -21.14
N ILE A 2 -4.37 -2.81 -20.18
CA ILE A 2 -4.50 -1.41 -19.72
C ILE A 2 -3.16 -0.72 -19.34
N GLY A 3 -2.30 -1.37 -18.54
CA GLY A 3 -1.00 -0.78 -18.15
C GLY A 3 -0.04 -0.51 -19.32
N PHE A 4 -0.14 -1.25 -20.43
CA PHE A 4 0.71 -1.00 -21.62
C PHE A 4 0.24 0.23 -22.42
N TYR A 5 -1.06 0.50 -22.45
CA TYR A 5 -1.63 1.60 -23.24
C TYR A 5 -1.71 2.91 -22.47
N THR A 6 -1.77 2.86 -21.13
CA THR A 6 -1.93 4.06 -20.30
C THR A 6 -0.71 4.38 -19.43
N GLY A 7 0.26 3.47 -19.35
CA GLY A 7 1.47 3.67 -18.53
C GLY A 7 1.23 3.66 -17.03
N LEU A 8 0.08 3.14 -16.57
CA LEU A 8 -0.25 3.04 -15.15
C LEU A 8 0.76 2.17 -14.40
N ARG A 9 1.13 2.61 -13.18
CA ARG A 9 1.83 1.73 -12.25
C ARG A 9 0.90 0.59 -11.86
N ILE A 10 1.47 -0.56 -11.55
CA ILE A 10 0.70 -1.75 -11.19
C ILE A 10 -0.23 -1.51 -9.97
N SER A 11 0.22 -0.74 -8.97
CA SER A 11 -0.57 -0.40 -7.79
C SER A 11 -1.73 0.56 -8.07
N GLU A 12 -1.62 1.41 -9.09
CA GLU A 12 -2.68 2.33 -9.54
C GLU A 12 -3.72 1.55 -10.34
N ALA A 13 -3.28 0.66 -11.22
CA ALA A 13 -4.17 -0.22 -12.00
C ALA A 13 -5.02 -1.12 -11.08
N PHE A 14 -4.46 -1.63 -9.99
CA PHE A 14 -5.20 -2.41 -9.00
C PHE A 14 -6.15 -1.60 -8.13
N ALA A 15 -5.99 -0.27 -8.07
CA ALA A 15 -6.80 0.58 -7.24
C ALA A 15 -8.00 1.21 -7.98
N LEU A 16 -8.08 1.05 -9.31
CA LEU A 16 -9.19 1.57 -10.12
C LEU A 16 -10.52 0.98 -9.69
N THR A 17 -11.53 1.85 -9.59
CA THR A 17 -12.93 1.51 -9.35
C THR A 17 -13.77 1.98 -10.53
N TRP A 18 -15.03 1.51 -10.63
CA TRP A 18 -15.93 1.91 -11.72
C TRP A 18 -16.19 3.41 -11.77
N ASP A 19 -16.18 4.08 -10.61
CA ASP A 19 -16.36 5.53 -10.51
C ASP A 19 -15.18 6.34 -11.10
N ASP A 20 -14.03 5.71 -11.33
CA ASP A 20 -12.85 6.38 -11.91
C ASP A 20 -12.84 6.35 -13.44
N ILE A 21 -13.81 5.68 -14.08
CA ILE A 21 -13.83 5.43 -15.53
C ILE A 21 -14.94 6.24 -16.19
N ASP A 22 -14.55 7.16 -17.08
CA ASP A 22 -15.49 7.88 -17.95
C ASP A 22 -15.37 7.35 -19.37
N PHE A 23 -16.37 6.56 -19.80
CA PHE A 23 -16.42 5.96 -21.14
C PHE A 23 -16.78 6.95 -22.24
N GLU A 24 -17.51 8.03 -21.93
CA GLU A 24 -17.87 9.05 -22.91
C GLU A 24 -16.65 9.88 -23.29
N LYS A 25 -15.89 10.31 -22.28
CA LYS A 25 -14.65 11.08 -22.46
C LYS A 25 -13.44 10.21 -22.75
N ARG A 26 -13.56 8.88 -22.59
CA ARG A 26 -12.46 7.90 -22.72
C ARG A 26 -11.29 8.22 -21.80
N THR A 27 -11.59 8.62 -20.58
CA THR A 27 -10.60 9.02 -19.57
C THR A 27 -10.66 8.12 -18.34
N LEU A 28 -9.51 8.01 -17.67
CA LEU A 28 -9.36 7.31 -16.39
C LEU A 28 -8.80 8.28 -15.36
N SER A 29 -9.39 8.32 -14.18
CA SER A 29 -8.91 9.14 -13.06
C SER A 29 -7.97 8.34 -12.16
N VAL A 30 -6.70 8.74 -12.08
CA VAL A 30 -5.71 8.12 -11.19
C VAL A 30 -5.62 8.91 -9.90
N ASN A 31 -6.38 8.51 -8.89
CA ASN A 31 -6.49 9.23 -7.60
C ASN A 31 -6.11 8.37 -6.38
N LYS A 32 -5.85 7.07 -6.56
CA LYS A 32 -5.54 6.12 -5.49
C LYS A 32 -4.57 5.02 -5.96
N GLN A 33 -3.92 4.37 -5.00
CA GLN A 33 -3.04 3.22 -5.25
C GLN A 33 -3.17 2.19 -4.11
N VAL A 34 -3.04 0.92 -4.45
CA VAL A 34 -2.98 -0.16 -3.45
C VAL A 34 -1.57 -0.22 -2.86
N VAL A 35 -1.48 -0.15 -1.53
CA VAL A 35 -0.22 -0.29 -0.80
C VAL A 35 -0.35 -1.39 0.26
N LYS A 36 0.44 -2.45 0.12
CA LYS A 36 0.59 -3.46 1.17
C LYS A 36 1.60 -2.98 2.21
N ARG A 37 1.11 -2.59 3.39
CA ARG A 37 1.97 -2.19 4.52
C ARG A 37 2.32 -3.41 5.38
N ASN A 38 3.60 -3.61 5.66
CA ASN A 38 4.10 -4.74 6.48
C ASN A 38 4.01 -4.45 8.00
N PHE A 39 2.85 -3.99 8.49
CA PHE A 39 2.68 -3.61 9.90
C PHE A 39 3.08 -4.72 10.89
N GLY A 40 2.81 -5.99 10.55
CA GLY A 40 3.14 -7.13 11.43
C GLY A 40 4.63 -7.33 11.69
N ALA A 41 5.51 -6.96 10.75
CA ALA A 41 6.96 -7.08 10.93
C ALA A 41 7.51 -5.96 11.82
N ASP A 42 7.03 -4.73 11.62
CA ASP A 42 7.46 -3.58 12.42
C ASP A 42 6.93 -3.65 13.86
N VAL A 43 5.68 -4.07 14.04
CA VAL A 43 5.12 -4.26 15.39
C VAL A 43 5.88 -5.36 16.14
N ARG A 44 6.21 -6.48 15.51
CA ARG A 44 7.03 -7.53 16.13
C ARG A 44 8.41 -7.01 16.55
N LYS A 45 9.09 -6.26 15.68
CA LYS A 45 10.39 -5.64 16.00
C LYS A 45 10.30 -4.65 17.16
N VAL A 46 9.25 -3.83 17.22
CA VAL A 46 9.05 -2.86 18.32
C VAL A 46 8.77 -3.58 19.64
N VAL A 47 7.96 -4.64 19.62
CA VAL A 47 7.64 -5.44 20.81
C VAL A 47 8.88 -6.17 21.33
N GLU A 48 9.69 -6.79 20.46
CA GLU A 48 10.96 -7.42 20.84
C GLU A 48 11.94 -6.42 21.47
N LYS A 49 12.06 -5.22 20.87
CA LYS A 49 12.97 -4.17 21.37
C LYS A 49 12.53 -3.66 22.74
N LYS A 50 11.22 -3.52 22.99
CA LYS A 50 10.68 -3.19 24.32
C LYS A 50 10.94 -4.31 25.34
N GLY A 51 10.75 -5.58 24.95
CA GLY A 51 11.00 -6.74 25.82
C GLY A 51 12.45 -6.82 26.28
N LYS A 52 13.42 -6.65 25.36
CA LYS A 52 14.86 -6.63 25.69
C LYS A 52 15.22 -5.49 26.66
N LYS A 53 14.73 -4.28 26.38
CA LYS A 53 15.00 -3.08 27.20
C LYS A 53 14.37 -3.17 28.61
N ALA A 54 13.27 -3.91 28.77
CA ALA A 54 12.64 -4.16 30.07
C ALA A 54 13.40 -5.19 30.90
N LYS A 55 14.03 -6.18 30.26
CA LYS A 55 14.85 -7.21 30.93
C LYS A 55 16.16 -6.60 31.46
N GLU A 56 16.84 -5.82 30.63
CA GLU A 56 18.09 -5.11 30.96
C GLU A 56 17.93 -4.06 32.09
N ARG A 57 16.71 -3.59 32.37
CA ARG A 57 16.42 -2.66 33.49
C ARG A 57 16.10 -3.36 34.82
N ARG A 58 15.96 -4.69 34.81
CA ARG A 58 15.59 -5.49 35.99
C ARG A 58 16.76 -6.30 36.56
N ASP A 59 17.87 -6.35 35.84
CA ASP A 59 19.15 -6.94 36.26
C ASP A 59 20.10 -5.80 36.69
#